data_AF-A0A7J4LSP4-F1
#
_entry.id   AF-A0A7J4LSP4-F1
#
_cell.length_a   1.000
_cell.length_b   1.000
_cell.length_c   1.000
_cell.angle_alpha   90.00
_cell.angle_beta   90.00
_cell.angle_gamma   90.00
#
_symmetry.space_group_name_H-M   'P 1'
#
loop_
_entity.id
_entity.type
_entity.pdbx_description
1 polymer ?
#
loop_
_entity_poly.entity_id
_entity_poly.type
_entity_poly.pdbx_seq_one_letter_code
_entity_poly.pdbx_strand_id
1 'polypeptide(L)'
;NDLTSLKIEHYTGTAAATGQPSIKYPLANNAVAGKKVLIVDDITDTGKSIVHAKDYISKQKPVEVRSAVLQYLYTSEVKPDYVGELVEEWAWIVYPWNFMEDMIDIISKLMVKEKRDAWSTPAIRTGLFKFHSIDPISFEIAQPDRLNEVLAEMVRRRILKVTSVNGQEMWKFIGTER
;
A
#
# COMPACT_ATOMS: atom_id res chain seq x y z
N ASN A 1 18.28 -21.08 9.03
CA ASN A 1 18.08 -19.82 8.29
C ASN A 1 17.11 -18.98 9.08
N ASP A 2 17.57 -17.84 9.57
CA ASP A 2 16.75 -16.96 10.42
C ASP A 2 16.02 -15.95 9.53
N LEU A 3 14.69 -15.93 9.59
CA LEU A 3 13.86 -14.90 8.98
C LEU A 3 13.05 -14.24 10.09
N THR A 4 13.06 -12.91 10.13
CA THR A 4 12.28 -12.13 11.09
C THR A 4 11.67 -10.90 10.41
N SER A 5 10.54 -10.44 10.92
CA SER A 5 9.82 -9.28 10.38
C SER A 5 9.81 -8.16 11.40
N LEU A 6 10.11 -6.93 10.96
CA LEU A 6 10.05 -5.73 11.79
C LEU A 6 8.85 -4.88 11.35
N LYS A 7 7.81 -4.79 12.18
CA LYS A 7 6.64 -3.95 11.88
C LYS A 7 6.99 -2.48 12.17
N ILE A 8 7.15 -1.71 11.10
CA ILE A 8 7.31 -0.25 11.15
C ILE A 8 5.96 0.41 10.84
N GLU A 9 5.56 1.38 11.64
CA GLU A 9 4.32 2.15 11.46
C GLU A 9 4.65 3.63 11.25
N HIS A 10 3.99 4.25 10.27
CA HIS A 10 4.06 5.67 10.00
C HIS A 10 2.78 6.32 10.51
N TYR A 11 2.87 7.08 11.61
CA TYR A 11 1.71 7.75 12.19
C TYR A 11 1.51 9.11 11.51
N THR A 12 0.40 9.27 10.78
CA THR A 12 -0.05 10.56 10.24
C THR A 12 -1.31 11.00 10.99
N GLY A 13 -1.18 11.95 11.92
CA GLY A 13 -2.33 12.50 12.66
C GLY A 13 -1.93 13.69 13.55
N THR A 14 -2.91 14.52 13.92
CA THR A 14 -2.72 15.77 14.69
C THR A 14 -2.09 15.55 16.07
N ALA A 15 -2.16 14.33 16.62
CA ALA A 15 -1.52 13.93 17.87
C ALA A 15 -0.09 13.36 17.70
N ALA A 16 0.35 13.07 16.48
CA ALA A 16 1.67 12.53 16.17
C ALA A 16 2.59 13.67 15.69
N ALA A 17 2.91 14.59 16.59
CA ALA A 17 3.67 15.82 16.30
C ALA A 17 5.09 15.60 15.72
N THR A 18 5.58 14.36 15.64
CA THR A 18 6.95 14.08 15.16
C THR A 18 7.00 13.48 13.74
N GLY A 19 5.93 12.90 13.22
CA GLY A 19 5.93 12.23 11.90
C GLY A 19 7.02 11.16 11.72
N GLN A 20 7.60 10.66 12.83
CA GLN A 20 8.70 9.70 12.81
C GLN A 20 8.15 8.26 12.82
N PRO A 21 8.71 7.36 12.01
CA PRO A 21 8.36 5.94 12.03
C PRO A 21 8.62 5.34 13.42
N SER A 22 7.78 4.38 13.82
CA SER A 22 7.97 3.63 15.07
C SER A 22 7.95 2.12 14.84
N ILE A 23 8.59 1.38 15.74
CA ILE A 23 8.62 -0.08 15.73
C ILE A 23 7.61 -0.60 16.73
N LYS A 24 6.59 -1.30 16.23
CA LYS A 24 5.49 -1.80 17.07
C LYS A 24 5.87 -3.01 17.91
N TYR A 25 6.64 -3.92 17.31
CA TYR A 25 7.08 -5.16 17.94
C TYR A 25 8.60 -5.26 17.84
N PRO A 26 9.34 -4.80 18.87
CA PRO A 26 10.79 -4.89 18.89
C PRO A 26 11.26 -6.35 18.79
N LEU A 27 12.37 -6.57 18.10
CA LEU A 27 13.09 -7.84 18.12
C LEU A 27 13.65 -8.12 19.51
N ALA A 28 13.86 -9.40 19.81
CA ALA A 28 14.58 -9.81 21.01
C ALA A 28 15.98 -9.19 21.08
N ASN A 29 16.45 -8.92 22.30
CA ASN A 29 17.78 -8.33 22.51
C ASN A 29 18.86 -9.20 21.88
N ASN A 30 19.77 -8.56 21.13
CA ASN A 30 20.89 -9.20 20.44
C ASN A 30 20.49 -10.27 19.41
N ALA A 31 19.25 -10.26 18.90
CA ALA A 31 18.78 -11.24 17.91
C ALA A 31 19.64 -11.28 16.63
N VAL A 32 20.30 -10.16 16.32
CA VAL A 32 21.16 -9.98 15.14
C VAL A 32 22.63 -9.73 15.48
N ALA A 33 23.03 -9.85 16.74
CA ALA A 33 24.40 -9.61 17.16
C ALA A 33 25.37 -10.58 16.46
N GLY A 34 26.46 -10.04 15.90
CA GLY A 34 27.45 -10.84 15.19
C GLY A 34 27.01 -11.37 13.82
N LYS A 35 25.79 -11.05 13.34
CA LYS A 35 25.25 -11.54 12.06
C LYS A 35 25.44 -10.51 10.94
N LYS A 36 25.47 -10.98 9.70
CA LYS A 36 25.25 -10.15 8.51
C LYS A 36 23.76 -10.09 8.23
N VAL A 37 23.19 -8.90 8.24
CA VAL A 37 21.75 -8.68 8.12
C VAL A 37 21.43 -8.07 6.77
N LEU A 38 20.44 -8.63 6.09
CA LEU A 38 19.80 -8.02 4.93
C LEU A 38 18.38 -7.60 5.33
N ILE A 39 18.13 -6.29 5.29
CA ILE A 39 16.79 -5.72 5.43
C ILE A 39 16.13 -5.76 4.06
N VAL A 40 14.90 -6.25 3.97
CA VAL A 40 14.16 -6.33 2.71
C VAL A 40 12.84 -5.58 2.87
N ASP A 41 12.51 -4.73 1.89
CA ASP A 41 11.24 -4.03 1.78
C ASP A 41 10.74 -4.09 0.33
N ASP A 42 9.47 -3.80 0.07
CA ASP A 42 8.94 -3.84 -1.30
C ASP A 42 9.42 -2.65 -2.13
N ILE A 43 9.31 -1.43 -1.58
CA ILE A 43 9.59 -0.19 -2.27
C ILE A 43 10.34 0.79 -1.40
N THR A 44 11.23 1.57 -2.02
CA THR A 44 11.81 2.77 -1.40
C THR A 44 11.29 4.02 -2.11
N ASP A 45 10.25 4.63 -1.53
CA ASP A 45 9.71 5.94 -1.95
C ASP A 45 10.46 7.09 -1.27
N THR A 46 10.19 7.41 0.00
CA THR A 46 11.00 8.42 0.73
C THR A 46 12.26 7.85 1.36
N GLY A 47 12.33 6.52 1.54
CA GLY A 47 13.45 5.85 2.20
C GLY A 47 13.43 5.88 3.74
N LYS A 48 12.48 6.60 4.36
CA LYS A 48 12.39 6.75 5.82
C LYS A 48 12.24 5.43 6.57
N SER A 49 11.50 4.45 6.02
CA SER A 49 11.35 3.11 6.61
C SER A 49 12.70 2.39 6.70
N ILE A 50 13.46 2.38 5.60
CA ILE A 50 14.78 1.72 5.53
C ILE A 50 15.77 2.36 6.49
N VAL A 51 15.80 3.71 6.56
CA VAL A 51 16.68 4.42 7.52
C VAL A 51 16.35 4.01 8.95
N HIS A 52 15.07 4.05 9.31
CA HIS A 52 14.64 3.67 10.66
C HIS A 52 14.96 2.20 10.99
N ALA A 53 14.77 1.30 10.02
CA ALA A 53 15.14 -0.11 10.18
C ALA A 53 16.65 -0.28 10.37
N LYS A 54 17.47 0.36 9.53
CA LYS A 54 18.94 0.33 9.64
C LYS A 54 19.40 0.86 10.99
N ASP A 55 18.85 1.98 11.46
CA ASP A 55 19.18 2.58 12.76
C ASP A 55 18.83 1.66 13.93
N TYR A 56 17.65 1.02 13.88
CA TYR A 56 17.23 0.07 14.90
C TYR A 56 18.11 -1.18 14.94
N ILE A 57 18.38 -1.78 13.78
CA ILE A 57 19.17 -3.01 13.65
C ILE A 57 20.62 -2.77 14.05
N SER A 58 21.20 -1.63 13.68
CA SER A 58 22.60 -1.29 13.99
C SER A 58 22.89 -1.23 15.50
N LYS A 59 21.90 -0.87 16.32
CA LYS A 59 22.02 -0.84 17.79
C LYS A 59 22.19 -2.23 18.41
N GLN A 60 21.88 -3.30 17.67
CA GLN A 60 22.02 -4.68 18.13
C GLN A 60 23.36 -5.33 17.74
N LYS A 61 24.34 -4.53 17.29
CA LYS A 61 25.72 -4.96 17.00
C LYS A 61 25.84 -6.09 15.95
N PRO A 62 25.17 -5.98 14.78
CA PRO A 62 25.45 -6.86 13.65
C PRO A 62 26.88 -6.61 13.11
N VAL A 63 27.41 -7.58 12.36
CA VAL A 63 28.69 -7.43 11.63
C VAL A 63 28.51 -6.55 10.39
N GLU A 64 27.34 -6.62 9.77
CA GLU A 64 27.02 -5.91 8.53
C GLU A 64 25.51 -5.72 8.42
N VAL A 65 25.07 -4.59 7.86
CA VAL A 65 23.66 -4.33 7.54
C VAL A 65 23.58 -3.79 6.12
N ARG A 66 22.86 -4.50 5.24
CA ARG A 66 22.50 -4.04 3.89
C ARG A 66 20.98 -3.99 3.75
N SER A 67 20.50 -3.28 2.74
CA SER A 67 19.10 -3.24 2.35
C SER A 67 18.88 -3.66 0.91
N ALA A 68 17.81 -4.41 0.64
CA ALA A 68 17.33 -4.75 -0.69
C ALA A 68 15.88 -4.31 -0.85
N VAL A 69 15.53 -3.82 -2.04
CA VAL A 69 14.13 -3.56 -2.42
C VAL A 69 13.82 -4.08 -3.81
N LEU A 70 12.56 -4.37 -4.06
CA LEU A 70 12.10 -4.69 -5.41
C LEU A 70 12.15 -3.43 -6.28
N GLN A 71 11.60 -2.32 -5.80
CA GLN A 71 11.52 -1.06 -6.55
C GLN A 71 12.10 0.12 -5.76
N TYR A 72 12.90 0.94 -6.45
CA TYR A 72 13.48 2.16 -5.93
C TYR A 72 12.96 3.34 -6.74
N LEU A 73 12.25 4.29 -6.11
CA LEU A 73 11.79 5.48 -6.79
C LEU A 73 12.93 6.49 -6.94
N TYR A 74 13.03 7.09 -8.12
CA TYR A 74 14.04 8.11 -8.41
C TYR A 74 13.99 9.33 -7.47
N THR A 75 12.82 9.61 -6.87
CA THR A 75 12.62 10.70 -5.90
C THR A 75 13.18 10.40 -4.52
N SER A 76 13.62 9.17 -4.26
CA SER A 76 14.04 8.76 -2.94
C SER A 76 15.44 9.27 -2.58
N GLU A 77 15.55 9.88 -1.40
CA GLU A 77 16.82 10.36 -0.85
C GLU A 77 17.74 9.22 -0.38
N VAL A 78 17.21 8.01 -0.18
CA VAL A 78 17.94 6.88 0.38
C VAL A 78 18.04 5.78 -0.65
N LYS A 79 19.26 5.54 -1.15
CA LYS A 79 19.53 4.46 -2.10
C LYS A 79 19.78 3.13 -1.37
N PRO A 80 19.02 2.06 -1.66
CA PRO A 80 19.28 0.73 -1.13
C PRO A 80 20.55 0.10 -1.72
N ASP A 81 21.15 -0.85 -1.00
CA ASP A 81 22.36 -1.57 -1.44
C ASP A 81 22.08 -2.48 -2.65
N TYR A 82 20.87 -3.04 -2.71
CA TYR A 82 20.39 -3.84 -3.82
C TYR A 82 19.01 -3.37 -4.28
N VAL A 83 18.85 -3.25 -5.59
CA VAL A 83 17.63 -2.73 -6.22
C VAL A 83 17.24 -3.67 -7.35
N GLY A 84 15.99 -4.12 -7.38
CA GLY A 84 15.45 -4.90 -8.49
C GLY A 84 15.21 -4.04 -9.72
N GLU A 85 14.48 -2.94 -9.55
CA GLU A 85 14.12 -1.98 -10.60
C GLU A 85 14.23 -0.54 -10.08
N LEU A 86 14.81 0.34 -10.91
CA LEU A 86 14.71 1.79 -10.73
C LEU A 86 13.43 2.27 -11.43
N VAL A 87 12.55 2.89 -10.66
CA VAL A 87 11.32 3.48 -11.17
C VAL A 87 11.60 4.96 -11.47
N GLU A 88 11.76 5.27 -12.77
CA GLU A 88 12.21 6.59 -13.26
C GLU A 88 11.08 7.63 -13.36
N GLU A 89 9.82 7.18 -13.29
CA GLU A 89 8.64 8.04 -13.28
C GLU A 89 7.79 7.74 -12.05
N TRP A 90 7.23 8.79 -11.43
CA TRP A 90 6.41 8.57 -10.24
C TRP A 90 5.07 7.93 -10.64
N ALA A 91 4.80 6.75 -10.08
CA ALA A 91 3.53 6.06 -10.19
C ALA A 91 3.14 5.47 -8.84
N TRP A 92 1.84 5.40 -8.57
CA TRP A 92 1.34 4.60 -7.46
C TRP A 92 1.37 3.12 -7.86
N ILE A 93 2.20 2.34 -7.17
CA ILE A 93 2.40 0.93 -7.49
C ILE A 93 1.45 0.08 -6.65
N VAL A 94 0.55 -0.63 -7.32
CA VAL A 94 -0.37 -1.58 -6.69
C VAL A 94 0.26 -2.97 -6.72
N TYR A 95 0.77 -3.42 -5.57
CA TYR A 95 1.34 -4.77 -5.46
C TYR A 95 0.26 -5.84 -5.29
N PRO A 96 0.53 -7.10 -5.72
CA PRO A 96 -0.43 -8.20 -5.58
C PRO A 96 -0.91 -8.43 -4.14
N TRP A 97 -0.01 -8.23 -3.15
CA TRP A 97 -0.33 -8.40 -1.73
C TRP A 97 -1.08 -7.21 -1.11
N ASN A 98 -1.05 -6.03 -1.74
CA ASN A 98 -1.73 -4.82 -1.25
C ASN A 98 -2.97 -4.44 -2.08
N PHE A 99 -3.24 -5.18 -3.15
CA PHE A 99 -4.28 -4.91 -4.14
C PHE A 99 -5.64 -4.54 -3.54
N MET A 100 -6.12 -5.30 -2.54
CA MET A 100 -7.43 -5.04 -1.94
C MET A 100 -7.47 -3.68 -1.25
N GLU A 101 -6.48 -3.36 -0.43
CA GLU A 101 -6.43 -2.09 0.29
C GLU A 101 -6.28 -0.90 -0.67
N ASP A 102 -5.38 -1.02 -1.65
CA ASP A 102 -5.16 0.03 -2.65
C ASP A 102 -6.40 0.28 -3.49
N MET A 103 -7.04 -0.77 -4.01
CA MET A 103 -8.23 -0.61 -4.84
C MET A 103 -9.42 -0.07 -4.05
N ILE A 104 -9.58 -0.46 -2.78
CA ILE A 104 -10.59 0.13 -1.89
C ILE A 104 -10.37 1.64 -1.73
N ASP A 105 -9.13 2.07 -1.47
CA ASP A 105 -8.80 3.49 -1.29
C ASP A 105 -8.96 4.29 -2.58
N ILE A 106 -8.47 3.76 -3.71
CA ILE A 106 -8.61 4.35 -5.04
C ILE A 106 -10.09 4.53 -5.40
N ILE A 107 -10.91 3.49 -5.25
CA ILE A 107 -12.36 3.56 -5.55
C ILE A 107 -13.05 4.52 -4.58
N SER A 108 -12.70 4.52 -3.29
CA SER A 108 -13.27 5.46 -2.32
C SER A 108 -12.95 6.91 -2.68
N LYS A 109 -11.70 7.21 -3.05
CA LYS A 109 -11.27 8.55 -3.52
C LYS A 109 -12.01 8.95 -4.79
N LEU A 110 -12.18 8.04 -5.74
CA LEU A 110 -12.99 8.25 -6.94
C LEU A 110 -14.44 8.62 -6.57
N MET A 111 -15.06 7.86 -5.67
CA MET A 111 -16.46 8.08 -5.26
C MET A 111 -16.65 9.41 -4.54
N VAL A 112 -15.71 9.79 -3.67
CA VAL A 112 -15.67 11.11 -3.00
C VAL A 112 -15.52 12.25 -4.02
N LYS A 113 -14.69 12.05 -5.04
CA LYS A 113 -14.40 13.07 -6.06
C LYS A 113 -15.60 13.35 -6.96
N GLU A 114 -16.28 12.30 -7.43
CA GLU A 114 -17.40 12.45 -8.37
C GLU A 114 -18.76 12.68 -7.69
N LYS A 115 -18.90 12.38 -6.40
CA LYS A 115 -20.11 12.64 -5.59
C LYS A 115 -21.42 12.15 -6.23
N ARG A 116 -21.39 10.98 -6.86
CA ARG A 116 -22.59 10.35 -7.43
C ARG A 116 -23.40 9.67 -6.32
N ASP A 117 -24.73 9.71 -6.45
CA ASP A 117 -25.65 9.06 -5.49
C ASP A 117 -25.64 7.53 -5.58
N ALA A 118 -25.40 6.98 -6.77
CA ALA A 118 -25.34 5.56 -7.05
C ALA A 118 -24.27 5.25 -8.10
N TRP A 119 -23.59 4.12 -7.92
CA TRP A 119 -22.50 3.65 -8.75
C TRP A 119 -22.84 2.31 -9.38
N SER A 120 -22.59 2.18 -10.68
CA SER A 120 -22.62 0.92 -11.42
C SER A 120 -21.19 0.47 -11.73
N THR A 121 -20.98 -0.81 -12.03
CA THR A 121 -19.66 -1.33 -12.44
C THR A 121 -19.10 -0.56 -13.66
N PRO A 122 -19.88 -0.26 -14.72
CA PRO A 122 -19.39 0.58 -15.81
C PRO A 122 -18.98 1.98 -15.38
N ALA A 123 -19.72 2.62 -14.46
CA ALA A 123 -19.37 3.94 -13.94
C ALA A 123 -18.05 3.92 -13.16
N ILE A 124 -17.84 2.89 -12.33
CA ILE A 124 -16.60 2.69 -11.58
C ILE A 124 -15.43 2.48 -12.55
N ARG A 125 -15.57 1.56 -13.52
CA ARG A 125 -14.54 1.31 -14.55
C ARG A 125 -14.17 2.58 -15.32
N THR A 126 -15.17 3.37 -15.71
CA THR A 126 -14.96 4.65 -16.41
C THR A 126 -14.20 5.65 -15.53
N GLY A 127 -14.57 5.75 -14.26
CA GLY A 127 -13.91 6.64 -13.30
C GLY A 127 -12.46 6.23 -13.03
N LEU A 128 -12.19 4.93 -12.85
CA LEU A 128 -10.85 4.39 -12.65
C LEU A 128 -9.94 4.70 -13.84
N PHE A 129 -10.42 4.54 -15.07
CA PHE A 129 -9.67 4.93 -16.25
C PHE A 129 -9.41 6.43 -16.29
N LYS A 130 -10.45 7.24 -16.09
CA LYS A 130 -10.37 8.70 -16.20
C LYS A 130 -9.44 9.35 -15.17
N PHE A 131 -9.41 8.85 -13.94
CA PHE A 131 -8.73 9.51 -12.83
C PHE A 131 -7.47 8.80 -12.34
N HIS A 132 -7.30 7.52 -12.68
CA HIS A 132 -6.18 6.71 -12.22
C HIS A 132 -5.48 5.95 -13.35
N SER A 133 -5.88 6.17 -14.62
CA SER A 133 -5.33 5.51 -15.81
C SER A 133 -5.38 3.98 -15.76
N ILE A 134 -6.31 3.43 -14.97
CA ILE A 134 -6.55 1.98 -14.88
C ILE A 134 -7.46 1.60 -16.04
N ASP A 135 -6.89 1.05 -17.10
CA ASP A 135 -7.64 0.58 -18.27
C ASP A 135 -8.52 -0.63 -17.90
N PRO A 136 -9.86 -0.55 -18.10
CA PRO A 136 -10.76 -1.62 -17.67
C PRO A 136 -10.55 -2.94 -18.39
N ILE A 137 -10.11 -2.91 -19.66
CA ILE A 137 -9.89 -4.12 -20.46
C ILE A 137 -8.64 -4.83 -19.96
N SER A 138 -7.53 -4.09 -19.86
CA SER A 138 -6.25 -4.60 -19.37
C SER A 138 -6.36 -5.09 -17.93
N PHE A 139 -7.09 -4.36 -17.09
CA PHE A 139 -7.36 -4.75 -15.71
C PHE A 139 -8.15 -6.07 -15.65
N GLU A 140 -9.23 -6.22 -16.42
CA GLU A 140 -10.02 -7.45 -16.44
C GLU A 140 -9.23 -8.65 -16.99
N ILE A 141 -8.35 -8.44 -17.98
CA ILE A 141 -7.49 -9.50 -18.51
C ILE A 141 -6.45 -9.94 -17.48
N ALA A 142 -5.79 -8.98 -16.81
CA ALA A 142 -4.74 -9.27 -15.86
C ALA A 142 -5.27 -9.79 -14.51
N GLN A 143 -6.47 -9.37 -14.13
CA GLN A 143 -7.09 -9.59 -12.83
C GLN A 143 -8.60 -9.89 -13.01
N PRO A 144 -8.98 -11.04 -13.61
CA PRO A 144 -10.38 -11.36 -13.89
C PRO A 144 -11.24 -11.33 -12.63
N ASP A 145 -12.42 -10.72 -12.70
CA ASP A 145 -13.43 -10.62 -11.62
C ASP A 145 -12.99 -9.90 -10.33
N ARG A 146 -11.74 -9.40 -10.27
CA ARG A 146 -11.15 -8.82 -9.07
C ARG A 146 -11.82 -7.51 -8.62
N LEU A 147 -12.44 -6.77 -9.54
CA LEU A 147 -13.25 -5.61 -9.17
C LEU A 147 -14.44 -6.01 -8.31
N ASN A 148 -15.11 -7.12 -8.62
CA ASN A 148 -16.28 -7.56 -7.86
C ASN A 148 -15.87 -8.02 -6.45
N GLU A 149 -14.72 -8.69 -6.31
CA GLU A 149 -14.13 -9.01 -5.00
C GLU A 149 -13.89 -7.74 -4.16
N VAL A 150 -13.30 -6.70 -4.77
CA VAL A 150 -13.06 -5.42 -4.11
C VAL A 150 -14.37 -4.78 -3.66
N LEU A 151 -15.40 -4.72 -4.52
CA LEU A 151 -16.69 -4.14 -4.16
C LEU A 151 -17.42 -4.94 -3.07
N ALA A 152 -17.36 -6.27 -3.13
CA ALA A 152 -17.90 -7.13 -2.08
C ALA A 152 -17.20 -6.89 -0.73
N GLU A 153 -15.88 -6.73 -0.75
CA GLU A 153 -15.09 -6.39 0.45
C GLU A 153 -15.43 -5.00 0.99
N MET A 154 -15.62 -4.01 0.12
CA MET A 154 -16.07 -2.67 0.51
C MET A 154 -17.46 -2.69 1.15
N VAL A 155 -18.37 -3.54 0.67
CA VAL A 155 -19.68 -3.75 1.30
C VAL A 155 -19.51 -4.42 2.67
N ARG A 156 -18.68 -5.46 2.76
CA ARG A 156 -18.38 -6.16 4.03
C ARG A 156 -17.81 -5.20 5.08
N ARG A 157 -16.95 -4.27 4.69
CA ARG A 157 -16.36 -3.21 5.54
C ARG A 157 -17.29 -2.02 5.79
N ARG A 158 -18.54 -2.04 5.30
CA ARG A 158 -19.51 -0.95 5.43
C ARG A 158 -19.01 0.37 4.84
N ILE A 159 -18.21 0.29 3.77
CA ILE A 159 -17.80 1.45 2.97
C ILE A 159 -18.83 1.73 1.86
N LEU A 160 -19.41 0.65 1.33
CA LEU A 160 -20.49 0.68 0.36
C LEU A 160 -21.76 0.04 0.93
N LYS A 161 -22.90 0.52 0.46
CA LYS A 161 -24.19 -0.13 0.63
C LYS A 161 -24.73 -0.55 -0.73
N VAL A 162 -25.16 -1.80 -0.83
CA VAL A 162 -25.86 -2.30 -2.02
C VAL A 162 -27.24 -1.65 -2.11
N THR A 163 -27.59 -1.14 -3.28
CA THR A 163 -28.90 -0.59 -3.63
C THR A 163 -29.39 -1.22 -4.93
N SER A 164 -30.69 -1.15 -5.17
CA SER A 164 -31.27 -1.56 -6.45
C SER A 164 -31.93 -0.36 -7.11
N VAL A 165 -31.57 -0.10 -8.37
CA VAL A 165 -32.19 0.93 -9.21
C VAL A 165 -32.65 0.25 -10.49
N ASN A 166 -33.95 0.29 -10.78
CA ASN A 166 -34.56 -0.36 -11.94
C ASN A 166 -34.20 -1.86 -12.08
N GLY A 167 -34.07 -2.58 -10.96
CA GLY A 167 -33.72 -4.01 -10.94
C GLY A 167 -32.24 -4.31 -11.16
N GLN A 168 -31.39 -3.29 -11.30
CA GLN A 168 -29.93 -3.45 -11.38
C GLN A 168 -29.30 -3.20 -10.02
N GLU A 169 -28.31 -4.03 -9.66
CA GLU A 169 -27.49 -3.84 -8.47
C GLU A 169 -26.56 -2.64 -8.66
N MET A 170 -26.56 -1.77 -7.66
CA MET A 170 -25.78 -0.53 -7.63
C MET A 170 -25.16 -0.37 -6.25
N TRP A 171 -24.13 0.47 -6.14
CA TRP A 171 -23.47 0.78 -4.87
C TRP A 171 -23.66 2.24 -4.49
N LYS A 172 -24.04 2.47 -3.24
CA LYS A 172 -24.02 3.80 -2.62
C LYS A 172 -22.80 3.90 -1.71
N PHE A 173 -21.99 4.93 -1.93
CA PHE A 173 -20.88 5.25 -1.03
C PHE A 173 -21.41 5.80 0.29
N ILE A 174 -21.02 5.19 1.41
CA ILE A 174 -21.46 5.59 2.75
C ILE A 174 -20.33 6.16 3.62
N GLY A 175 -19.09 6.17 3.09
CA GLY A 175 -17.91 6.71 3.76
C GLY A 175 -17.00 5.62 4.32
N THR A 176 -15.76 5.97 4.63
CA THR A 176 -14.83 5.06 5.32
C THR A 176 -14.96 5.27 6.82
N GLU A 177 -15.34 4.23 7.58
CA GLU A 177 -15.06 4.21 9.02
C GLU A 177 -13.53 4.26 9.18
N ARG A 178 -12.99 5.33 9.76
CA ARG A 178 -11.59 5.43 10.18
C ARG A 178 -11.50 5.21 11.67
#